data_AF-A0AAN7SUP7-F1
#
_entry.id   AF-A0AAN7SUP7-F1
#
_cell.length_a   1.000
_cell.length_b   1.000
_cell.length_c   1.000
_cell.angle_alpha   90.00
_cell.angle_beta   90.00
_cell.angle_gamma   90.00
#
_symmetry.space_group_name_H-M   'P 1'
#
loop_
_entity.id
_entity.type
_entity.pdbx_description
1 polymer ?
#
loop_
_entity_poly.entity_id
_entity_poly.type
_entity_poly.pdbx_seq_one_letter_code
_entity_poly.pdbx_strand_id
1 'polypeptide(L)'
;MILRQLVVRHDHQAIRSIPGHPDEPSSLLDAVGHKSTPNTAGIEESVGEAAEKLNSLHGQVLSMQAAQHDGAIPVDKSPQYLGQDALPPAPYPSLAAMNSALAAQEEATAHGTEMLGVYHPSTIIEDPPMPSTVTLEMLLANQCHLGHATQLWHPGNSSYIFGIRNGIHIISLEITLSYLRRAARVVQEVARRGGIILFVGTKKNTKDVVVTSALRAEAYHIFSRWIPGSLTNGQQILDRANIKVVNGQDEELSQYAEALENENRSVLRPDLVIVLNPVENEVCLHECGIYNIPTIGIVDTNVNPAWVTYPIPGNDDSPRSVALISGVLSKAAQEGQRLRKEAAQQGKLTYPAQRAKDFLQQLSLIAGIKDVQGGRQGGRSRGEKDKDD
;
A
#
# COMPACT_ATOMS: atom_id res chain seq x y z
N MET A 1 -5.46 -7.42 -25.49
CA MET A 1 -4.20 -7.10 -24.80
C MET A 1 -4.53 -6.12 -23.70
N ILE A 2 -4.29 -6.50 -22.44
CA ILE A 2 -4.39 -5.62 -21.27
C ILE A 2 -2.99 -5.52 -20.71
N LEU A 3 -2.60 -4.33 -20.27
CA LEU A 3 -1.36 -4.15 -19.52
C LEU A 3 -1.68 -4.33 -18.04
N ARG A 4 -0.96 -5.22 -17.38
CA ARG A 4 -1.04 -5.40 -15.93
C ARG A 4 0.34 -5.07 -15.36
N GLN A 5 0.42 -4.17 -14.40
CA GLN A 5 1.68 -3.89 -13.69
C GLN A 5 1.82 -4.89 -12.56
N LEU A 6 2.83 -5.75 -12.52
CA LEU A 6 3.09 -6.55 -11.34
C LEU A 6 3.86 -5.67 -10.35
N VAL A 7 3.22 -5.21 -9.27
CA VAL A 7 3.97 -4.67 -8.14
C VAL A 7 4.57 -5.86 -7.40
N VAL A 8 5.83 -6.15 -7.73
CA VAL A 8 6.65 -7.11 -6.99
C VAL A 8 6.75 -6.61 -5.55
N ARG A 9 6.58 -7.54 -4.60
CA ARG A 9 6.70 -7.35 -3.16
C ARG A 9 7.91 -6.46 -2.84
N HIS A 10 7.69 -5.37 -2.11
CA HIS A 10 8.79 -4.72 -1.40
C HIS A 10 9.17 -5.61 -0.22
N ASP A 11 10.18 -6.45 -0.42
CA ASP A 11 11.02 -6.90 0.68
C ASP A 11 11.65 -5.65 1.31
N HIS A 12 11.57 -5.58 2.64
CA HIS A 12 12.29 -4.63 3.46
C HIS A 12 13.80 -4.91 3.37
N GLN A 13 14.42 -4.53 2.25
CA GLN A 13 15.87 -4.41 2.17
C GLN A 13 16.24 -2.93 2.14
N ALA A 14 17.06 -2.58 3.14
CA ALA A 14 17.69 -1.29 3.41
C ALA A 14 17.65 -0.30 2.24
N ILE A 15 16.87 0.77 2.42
CA ILE A 15 16.97 1.98 1.59
C ILE A 15 18.39 2.51 1.78
N ARG A 16 19.24 2.29 0.77
CA ARG A 16 20.52 3.00 0.64
C ARG A 16 20.21 4.48 0.46
N SER A 17 20.99 5.32 1.14
CA SER A 17 20.87 6.77 1.15
C SER A 17 20.72 7.33 -0.27
N ILE A 18 19.79 8.26 -0.42
CA ILE A 18 19.59 9.04 -1.65
C ILE A 18 20.70 10.10 -1.67
N PRO A 19 21.50 10.21 -2.73
CA PRO A 19 22.53 11.24 -2.83
C PRO A 19 21.92 12.65 -2.74
N GLY A 20 22.42 13.49 -1.83
CA GLY A 20 21.96 14.87 -1.62
C GLY A 20 20.96 15.10 -0.48
N HIS A 21 20.85 14.16 0.48
CA HIS A 21 20.17 14.42 1.76
C HIS A 21 20.93 15.49 2.57
N PRO A 22 20.26 16.39 3.31
CA PRO A 22 20.90 17.42 4.13
C PRO A 22 21.85 16.92 5.24
N ASP A 23 21.99 15.60 5.41
CA ASP A 23 22.89 14.97 6.38
C ASP A 23 24.16 14.38 5.74
N GLU A 24 24.39 14.58 4.43
CA GLU A 24 25.69 14.26 3.80
C GLU A 24 26.61 15.50 3.76
N PRO A 25 27.90 15.38 4.15
CA PRO A 25 28.86 16.48 4.10
C PRO A 25 29.11 16.86 2.64
N SER A 26 28.47 17.95 2.22
CA SER A 26 28.37 18.37 0.83
C SER A 26 29.36 19.49 0.51
N SER A 27 30.66 19.28 0.69
CA SER A 27 31.67 20.20 0.12
C SER A 27 33.09 19.65 0.18
N LEU A 28 33.81 19.73 -0.94
CA LEU A 28 35.27 19.59 -1.00
C LEU A 28 36.02 20.67 -0.16
N LEU A 29 35.30 21.67 0.36
CA LEU A 29 35.85 22.72 1.24
C LEU A 29 35.80 22.34 2.73
N ASP A 30 35.04 21.31 3.15
CA ASP A 30 34.98 20.87 4.55
C ASP A 30 36.17 19.97 4.95
N ALA A 31 37.03 19.60 3.99
CA ALA A 31 38.22 18.78 4.21
C ALA A 31 39.45 19.60 4.66
N VAL A 32 39.33 20.93 4.79
CA VAL A 32 40.45 21.80 5.22
C VAL A 32 40.23 22.21 6.67
N GLY A 33 41.10 21.73 7.56
CA GLY A 33 41.04 22.01 8.99
C GLY A 33 41.13 23.51 9.28
N HIS A 34 40.02 24.11 9.72
CA HIS A 34 40.02 25.45 10.28
C HIS A 34 40.44 25.42 11.76
N LYS A 35 41.20 26.43 12.20
CA LYS A 35 41.51 26.62 13.62
C LYS A 35 40.22 26.89 14.40
N SER A 36 40.04 26.18 15.50
CA SER A 36 38.86 26.25 16.38
C SER A 36 38.58 27.70 16.81
N THR A 37 37.31 28.11 16.73
CA THR A 37 36.87 29.40 17.26
C THR A 37 36.75 29.36 18.79
N PRO A 38 36.78 30.50 19.50
CA PRO A 38 36.75 30.54 20.97
C PRO A 38 35.54 29.81 21.58
N ASN A 39 34.39 29.77 20.89
CA ASN A 39 33.19 29.06 21.33
C ASN A 39 33.30 27.53 21.16
N THR A 40 34.09 27.04 20.20
CA THR A 40 34.32 25.59 20.01
C THR A 40 35.33 25.07 21.03
N ALA A 41 36.32 25.89 21.41
CA ALA A 41 37.33 25.54 22.41
C ALA A 41 36.73 25.30 23.81
N GLY A 42 35.74 26.11 24.22
CA GLY A 42 35.05 25.90 25.50
C GLY A 42 34.19 24.62 25.53
N ILE A 43 33.69 24.18 24.38
CA ILE A 43 32.95 22.90 24.27
C ILE A 43 33.94 21.73 24.33
N GLU A 44 35.08 21.81 23.64
CA GLU A 44 36.12 20.77 23.69
C GLU A 44 36.72 20.59 25.10
N GLU A 45 36.91 21.69 25.85
CA GLU A 45 37.36 21.65 27.24
C GLU A 45 36.31 20.99 28.16
N SER A 46 35.03 21.31 27.98
CA SER A 46 33.93 20.69 28.75
C SER A 46 33.77 19.19 28.46
N VAL A 47 34.04 18.77 27.20
CA VAL A 47 34.03 17.37 26.79
C VAL A 47 35.26 16.63 27.35
N GLY A 48 36.41 17.29 27.40
CA GLY A 48 37.62 16.78 28.04
C GLY A 48 37.42 16.53 29.54
N GLU A 49 36.87 17.50 30.27
CA GLU A 49 36.55 17.34 31.69
C GLU A 49 35.50 16.24 31.95
N ALA A 50 34.51 16.09 31.04
CA ALA A 50 33.53 15.02 31.13
C ALA A 50 34.17 13.64 30.90
N ALA A 51 35.13 13.54 29.98
CA ALA A 51 35.87 12.30 29.71
C ALA A 51 36.78 11.91 30.89
N GLU A 52 37.43 12.87 31.55
CA GLU A 52 38.23 12.60 32.75
C GLU A 52 37.37 12.15 33.93
N LYS A 53 36.19 12.76 34.12
CA LYS A 53 35.22 12.32 35.14
C LYS A 53 34.71 10.91 34.87
N LEU A 54 34.48 10.54 33.61
CA LEU A 54 34.09 9.18 33.22
C LEU A 54 35.21 8.17 33.48
N ASN A 55 36.46 8.51 33.18
CA ASN A 55 37.61 7.62 33.46
C ASN A 55 37.87 7.45 34.96
N SER A 56 37.68 8.51 35.75
CA SER A 56 37.71 8.46 37.21
C SER A 56 36.63 7.53 37.78
N LEU A 57 35.39 7.65 37.29
CA LEU A 57 34.28 6.77 37.67
C LEU A 57 34.55 5.32 37.27
N HIS A 58 35.11 5.10 36.09
CA HIS A 58 35.48 3.77 35.61
C HIS A 58 36.56 3.13 36.50
N GLY A 59 37.55 3.90 36.95
CA GLY A 59 38.56 3.45 37.91
C GLY A 59 37.98 3.09 39.29
N GLN A 60 36.98 3.83 39.77
CA GLN A 60 36.27 3.52 41.02
C GLN A 60 35.37 2.27 40.91
N VAL A 61 34.75 2.04 39.75
CA VAL A 61 33.95 0.83 39.50
C VAL A 61 34.85 -0.40 39.42
N LEU A 62 36.03 -0.29 38.79
CA LEU A 62 37.02 -1.36 38.71
C LEU A 62 37.60 -1.73 40.10
N SER A 63 37.85 -0.74 40.97
CA SER A 63 38.34 -1.01 42.32
C SER A 63 37.27 -1.64 43.23
N MET A 64 35.99 -1.27 43.04
CA MET A 64 34.86 -1.95 43.70
C MET A 64 34.68 -3.39 43.23
N GLN A 65 34.89 -3.68 41.94
CA GLN A 65 34.82 -5.04 41.39
C GLN A 65 36.00 -5.91 41.83
N ALA A 66 37.20 -5.35 41.99
CA ALA A 66 38.37 -6.06 42.50
C ALA A 66 38.20 -6.48 43.98
N ALA A 67 37.49 -5.69 44.80
CA ALA A 67 37.22 -6.02 46.20
C ALA A 67 36.18 -7.15 46.40
N GLN A 68 35.44 -7.53 45.36
CA GLN A 68 34.39 -8.57 45.42
C GLN A 68 34.86 -9.97 45.00
N HIS A 69 36.13 -10.12 44.58
CA HIS A 69 36.62 -11.34 43.92
C HIS A 69 37.46 -12.30 44.80
N ASP A 70 37.58 -12.07 46.11
CA ASP A 70 38.10 -13.07 47.06
C ASP A 70 36.97 -13.97 47.58
N GLY A 71 36.59 -14.95 46.77
CA GLY A 71 35.57 -15.95 47.10
C GLY A 71 35.22 -16.82 45.89
N ALA A 72 35.98 -17.90 45.69
CA ALA A 72 35.84 -18.79 44.54
C ALA A 72 34.53 -19.60 44.52
N ILE A 73 33.73 -19.49 43.45
CA ILE A 73 32.75 -20.48 42.93
C ILE A 73 32.70 -20.34 41.38
N PRO A 74 32.63 -21.44 40.59
CA PRO A 74 33.11 -21.44 39.21
C PRO A 74 32.17 -20.83 38.15
N VAL A 75 32.83 -20.52 37.02
CA VAL A 75 32.40 -19.86 35.80
C VAL A 75 31.17 -20.49 35.13
N ASP A 76 30.09 -19.72 34.99
CA ASP A 76 29.26 -19.66 33.77
C ASP A 76 28.28 -18.48 33.87
N LYS A 77 28.53 -17.37 33.16
CA LYS A 77 27.51 -16.36 32.85
C LYS A 77 27.75 -15.71 31.49
N SER A 78 27.24 -16.38 30.46
CA SER A 78 26.68 -15.69 29.29
C SER A 78 25.67 -14.61 29.75
N PRO A 79 25.49 -13.51 29.00
CA PRO A 79 24.69 -12.37 29.46
C PRO A 79 23.27 -12.82 29.79
N GLN A 80 22.88 -12.65 31.06
CA GLN A 80 21.53 -12.95 31.54
C GLN A 80 20.56 -11.95 30.91
N TYR A 81 19.95 -12.37 29.80
CA TYR A 81 18.69 -11.80 29.37
C TYR A 81 17.73 -11.87 30.55
N LEU A 82 17.08 -10.73 30.84
CA LEU A 82 15.87 -10.63 31.63
C LEU A 82 15.01 -11.87 31.36
N GLY A 83 14.67 -12.62 32.43
CA GLY A 83 14.18 -13.99 32.38
C GLY A 83 13.39 -14.31 31.10
N GLN A 84 13.91 -15.28 30.35
CA GLN A 84 13.06 -16.06 29.45
C GLN A 84 11.97 -16.64 30.33
N ASP A 85 10.83 -15.98 30.43
CA ASP A 85 9.58 -16.70 30.64
C ASP A 85 9.58 -17.73 29.52
N ALA A 86 9.91 -18.97 29.89
CA ALA A 86 9.95 -20.08 28.96
C ALA A 86 8.64 -20.02 28.19
N LEU A 87 8.72 -19.90 26.86
CA LEU A 87 7.54 -20.01 26.01
C LEU A 87 6.76 -21.21 26.53
N PRO A 88 5.44 -21.06 26.80
CA PRO A 88 4.66 -22.15 27.38
C PRO A 88 4.93 -23.42 26.56
N PRO A 89 5.10 -24.58 27.21
CA PRO A 89 5.40 -25.81 26.49
C PRO A 89 4.36 -25.99 25.38
N ALA A 90 4.83 -26.42 24.21
CA ALA A 90 3.94 -26.63 23.07
C ALA A 90 2.73 -27.47 23.53
N PRO A 91 1.51 -27.09 23.17
CA PRO A 91 0.29 -27.70 23.70
C PRO A 91 0.21 -29.20 23.41
N TYR A 92 0.96 -29.68 22.41
CA TYR A 92 1.07 -31.07 22.05
C TYR A 92 2.53 -31.52 21.99
N PRO A 93 2.86 -32.72 22.52
CA PRO A 93 4.23 -33.23 22.58
C PRO A 93 4.77 -33.70 21.21
N SER A 94 3.91 -33.92 20.22
CA SER A 94 4.30 -34.34 18.86
C SER A 94 3.25 -33.93 17.83
N LEU A 95 3.66 -33.89 16.54
CA LEU A 95 2.74 -33.68 15.43
C LEU A 95 1.61 -34.73 15.39
N ALA A 96 1.92 -35.98 15.76
CA ALA A 96 0.92 -37.05 15.85
C ALA A 96 -0.10 -36.79 16.96
N ALA A 97 0.34 -36.30 18.12
CA ALA A 97 -0.56 -35.92 19.20
C ALA A 97 -1.43 -34.72 18.82
N MET A 98 -0.86 -33.73 18.12
CA MET A 98 -1.61 -32.58 17.59
C MET A 98 -2.69 -33.01 16.59
N ASN A 99 -2.33 -33.87 15.62
CA ASN A 99 -3.28 -34.36 14.61
C ASN A 99 -4.39 -35.21 15.24
N SER A 100 -4.06 -36.03 16.23
CA SER A 100 -5.04 -36.81 17.00
C SER A 100 -5.99 -35.89 17.77
N ALA A 101 -5.47 -34.85 18.42
CA ALA A 101 -6.27 -33.86 19.13
C ALA A 101 -7.18 -33.05 18.19
N LEU A 102 -6.69 -32.64 17.01
CA LEU A 102 -7.49 -31.99 15.97
C LEU A 102 -8.63 -32.90 15.49
N ALA A 103 -8.34 -34.16 15.20
CA ALA A 103 -9.38 -35.13 14.78
C ALA A 103 -10.43 -35.34 15.88
N ALA A 104 -10.01 -35.48 17.14
CA ALA A 104 -10.93 -35.60 18.27
C ALA A 104 -11.74 -34.31 18.48
N GLN A 105 -11.15 -33.14 18.25
CA GLN A 105 -11.85 -31.86 18.32
C GLN A 105 -12.89 -31.72 17.20
N GLU A 106 -12.55 -32.08 15.96
CA GLU A 106 -13.46 -32.08 14.82
C GLU A 106 -14.67 -32.99 15.07
N GLU A 107 -14.44 -34.21 15.56
CA GLU A 107 -15.49 -35.16 15.94
C GLU A 107 -16.36 -34.61 17.08
N ALA A 108 -15.76 -34.02 18.12
CA ALA A 108 -16.50 -33.43 19.22
C ALA A 108 -17.34 -32.21 18.78
N THR A 109 -16.83 -31.36 17.88
CA THR A 109 -17.58 -30.22 17.34
C THR A 109 -18.77 -30.65 16.49
N ALA A 110 -18.74 -31.84 15.88
CA ALA A 110 -19.84 -32.37 15.09
C ALA A 110 -21.06 -32.80 15.95
N HIS A 111 -20.88 -33.02 17.25
CA HIS A 111 -21.92 -33.54 18.16
C HIS A 111 -22.65 -32.46 18.99
N GLY A 112 -22.50 -31.18 18.61
CA GLY A 112 -23.10 -30.03 19.30
C GLY A 112 -24.35 -29.44 18.64
N THR A 113 -24.79 -28.28 19.14
CA THR A 113 -25.81 -27.43 18.50
C THR A 113 -25.14 -26.42 17.58
N GLU A 114 -25.62 -26.28 16.35
CA GLU A 114 -25.16 -25.22 15.44
C GLU A 114 -25.72 -23.86 15.87
N MET A 115 -24.83 -22.93 16.19
CA MET A 115 -25.19 -21.57 16.54
C MET A 115 -25.48 -20.76 15.27
N LEU A 116 -26.77 -20.59 14.95
CA LEU A 116 -27.20 -19.77 13.81
C LEU A 116 -27.30 -18.28 14.20
N GLY A 117 -27.00 -17.39 13.25
CA GLY A 117 -27.14 -15.94 13.43
C GLY A 117 -26.05 -15.26 14.27
N VAL A 118 -24.90 -15.92 14.46
CA VAL A 118 -23.76 -15.34 15.16
C VAL A 118 -22.91 -14.51 14.20
N TYR A 119 -22.51 -13.30 14.64
CA TYR A 119 -21.56 -12.49 13.90
C TYR A 119 -20.14 -13.00 14.11
N HIS A 120 -19.48 -13.38 13.02
CA HIS A 120 -18.05 -13.70 12.99
C HIS A 120 -17.29 -12.61 12.23
N PRO A 121 -16.25 -12.00 12.82
CA PRO A 121 -15.47 -10.94 12.16
C PRO A 121 -14.82 -11.35 10.84
N SER A 122 -14.42 -12.63 10.71
CA SER A 122 -13.77 -13.17 9.51
C SER A 122 -14.74 -13.30 8.33
N THR A 123 -16.02 -13.57 8.57
CA THR A 123 -17.00 -13.87 7.52
C THR A 123 -17.09 -12.77 6.46
N ILE A 124 -17.12 -11.50 6.88
CA ILE A 124 -17.21 -10.37 5.94
C ILE A 124 -15.92 -10.20 5.12
N ILE A 125 -14.77 -10.54 5.70
CA ILE A 125 -13.48 -10.45 5.04
C ILE A 125 -13.33 -11.58 4.02
N GLU A 126 -13.74 -12.80 4.38
CA GLU A 126 -13.61 -14.01 3.56
C GLU A 126 -14.66 -14.09 2.45
N ASP A 127 -15.94 -13.98 2.81
CA ASP A 127 -17.08 -14.04 1.90
C ASP A 127 -18.04 -12.85 2.10
N PRO A 128 -17.69 -11.67 1.55
CA PRO A 128 -18.58 -10.52 1.62
C PRO A 128 -19.84 -10.71 0.78
N PRO A 129 -20.95 -10.04 1.15
CA PRO A 129 -22.20 -10.11 0.41
C PRO A 129 -22.10 -9.46 -0.98
N MET A 130 -23.00 -9.88 -1.88
CA MET A 130 -23.15 -9.25 -3.19
C MET A 130 -23.82 -7.86 -3.04
N PRO A 131 -23.53 -6.89 -3.93
CA PRO A 131 -24.15 -5.57 -3.87
C PRO A 131 -25.69 -5.56 -3.86
N SER A 132 -26.32 -6.58 -4.47
CA SER A 132 -27.77 -6.76 -4.49
C SER A 132 -28.34 -7.28 -3.17
N THR A 133 -27.57 -8.04 -2.39
CA THR A 133 -28.01 -8.63 -1.12
C THR A 133 -27.75 -7.74 0.09
N VAL A 134 -27.06 -6.60 -0.10
CA VAL A 134 -26.86 -5.62 0.97
C VAL A 134 -28.18 -4.98 1.37
N THR A 135 -28.49 -5.07 2.68
CA THR A 135 -29.67 -4.49 3.32
C THR A 135 -29.29 -3.37 4.29
N LEU A 136 -30.27 -2.58 4.72
CA LEU A 136 -30.06 -1.49 5.69
C LEU A 136 -29.64 -2.03 7.06
N GLU A 137 -30.18 -3.18 7.46
CA GLU A 137 -29.87 -3.86 8.72
C GLU A 137 -28.41 -4.29 8.74
N MET A 138 -27.89 -4.77 7.61
CA MET A 138 -26.48 -5.16 7.50
C MET A 138 -25.54 -3.96 7.59
N LEU A 139 -25.88 -2.82 6.99
CA LEU A 139 -25.11 -1.58 7.15
C LEU A 139 -25.17 -1.05 8.59
N LEU A 140 -26.33 -1.17 9.25
CA LEU A 140 -26.51 -0.81 10.65
C LEU A 140 -25.65 -1.68 11.56
N ALA A 141 -25.71 -3.01 11.38
CA ALA A 141 -24.94 -4.00 12.16
C ALA A 141 -23.42 -3.81 12.01
N ASN A 142 -22.97 -3.36 10.84
CA ASN A 142 -21.56 -3.05 10.56
C ASN A 142 -21.15 -1.62 10.90
N GLN A 143 -22.00 -0.87 11.62
CA GLN A 143 -21.68 0.45 12.17
C GLN A 143 -21.42 1.53 11.10
N CYS A 144 -21.93 1.35 9.87
CA CYS A 144 -21.74 2.31 8.78
C CYS A 144 -22.41 3.66 9.03
N HIS A 145 -23.40 3.71 9.93
CA HIS A 145 -24.20 4.90 10.26
C HIS A 145 -23.53 5.86 11.24
N LEU A 146 -22.47 5.43 11.93
CA LEU A 146 -21.81 6.25 12.94
C LEU A 146 -20.82 7.19 12.25
N GLY A 147 -21.07 8.50 12.32
CA GLY A 147 -20.11 9.50 11.89
C GLY A 147 -19.25 10.04 13.03
N HIS A 148 -18.64 11.20 12.81
CA HIS A 148 -17.85 11.93 13.80
C HIS A 148 -18.70 12.78 14.76
N ALA A 149 -18.03 13.28 15.80
CA ALA A 149 -18.60 14.26 16.73
C ALA A 149 -19.05 15.54 16.01
N THR A 150 -20.12 16.17 16.52
CA THR A 150 -20.71 17.40 15.96
C THR A 150 -19.74 18.58 15.81
N GLN A 151 -18.66 18.61 16.59
CA GLN A 151 -17.62 19.62 16.51
C GLN A 151 -16.65 19.39 15.33
N LEU A 152 -16.51 18.15 14.88
CA LEU A 152 -15.60 17.73 13.80
C LEU A 152 -16.42 17.41 12.55
N TRP A 153 -17.18 18.40 12.09
CA TRP A 153 -18.11 18.25 10.98
C TRP A 153 -17.75 19.17 9.81
N HIS A 154 -17.82 18.62 8.59
CA HIS A 154 -17.65 19.38 7.36
C HIS A 154 -19.02 19.73 6.74
N PRO A 155 -19.37 21.02 6.56
CA PRO A 155 -20.72 21.45 6.15
C PRO A 155 -21.14 20.94 4.77
N GLY A 156 -20.18 20.69 3.88
CA GLY A 156 -20.42 20.08 2.57
C GLY A 156 -21.01 18.66 2.66
N ASN A 157 -20.90 17.99 3.81
CA ASN A 157 -21.46 16.64 4.02
C ASN A 157 -22.84 16.65 4.69
N SER A 158 -23.46 17.83 4.89
CA SER A 158 -24.80 18.00 5.48
C SER A 158 -25.86 17.08 4.87
N SER A 159 -25.84 16.93 3.55
CA SER A 159 -26.87 16.20 2.79
C SER A 159 -26.89 14.69 3.09
N TYR A 160 -25.83 14.13 3.66
CA TYR A 160 -25.75 12.70 3.98
C TYR A 160 -26.09 12.39 5.44
N ILE A 161 -26.21 13.42 6.28
CA ILE A 161 -26.48 13.28 7.71
C ILE A 161 -27.99 13.18 7.92
N PHE A 162 -28.41 12.11 8.58
CA PHE A 162 -29.78 11.89 8.99
C PHE A 162 -30.16 12.72 10.22
N GLY A 163 -29.25 12.82 11.19
CA GLY A 163 -29.49 13.56 12.43
C GLY A 163 -28.31 13.50 13.38
N ILE A 164 -28.55 13.93 14.63
CA ILE A 164 -27.54 13.93 15.69
C ILE A 164 -28.09 13.12 16.87
N ARG A 165 -27.27 12.21 17.40
CA ARG A 165 -27.58 11.45 18.61
C ARG A 165 -26.35 11.36 19.49
N ASN A 166 -26.48 11.67 20.78
CA ASN A 166 -25.39 11.64 21.75
C ASN A 166 -24.15 12.45 21.32
N GLY A 167 -24.37 13.60 20.65
CA GLY A 167 -23.28 14.47 20.18
C GLY A 167 -22.52 13.97 18.94
N ILE A 168 -22.96 12.86 18.32
CA ILE A 168 -22.40 12.26 17.11
C ILE A 168 -23.38 12.43 15.95
N HIS A 169 -22.86 12.72 14.76
CA HIS A 169 -23.66 12.72 13.54
C HIS A 169 -23.99 11.29 13.09
N ILE A 170 -25.25 11.07 12.76
CA ILE A 170 -25.73 9.80 12.21
C ILE A 170 -25.89 9.94 10.70
N ILE A 171 -25.21 9.09 9.95
CA ILE A 171 -25.25 9.05 8.49
C ILE A 171 -26.52 8.30 8.05
N SER A 172 -27.20 8.81 7.02
CA SER A 172 -28.38 8.16 6.46
C SER A 172 -28.01 6.89 5.70
N LEU A 173 -28.44 5.74 6.22
CA LEU A 173 -28.17 4.42 5.63
C LEU A 173 -28.84 4.22 4.26
N GLU A 174 -29.97 4.87 3.99
CA GLU A 174 -30.63 4.81 2.68
C GLU A 174 -29.77 5.45 1.59
N ILE A 175 -29.14 6.58 1.95
CA ILE A 175 -28.18 7.28 1.10
C ILE A 175 -26.94 6.39 0.94
N THR A 176 -26.36 5.90 2.04
CA THR A 176 -25.21 4.97 2.00
C THR A 176 -25.47 3.80 1.06
N LEU A 177 -26.61 3.12 1.18
CA LEU A 177 -26.96 1.97 0.35
C LEU A 177 -27.06 2.32 -1.14
N SER A 178 -27.70 3.45 -1.45
CA SER A 178 -27.87 3.92 -2.83
C SER A 178 -26.53 4.27 -3.49
N TYR A 179 -25.65 4.94 -2.76
CA TYR A 179 -24.31 5.31 -3.23
C TYR A 179 -23.37 4.10 -3.31
N LEU A 180 -23.45 3.16 -2.36
CA LEU A 180 -22.70 1.90 -2.41
C LEU A 180 -23.07 1.08 -3.66
N ARG A 181 -24.37 0.95 -3.97
CA ARG A 181 -24.83 0.25 -5.19
C ARG A 181 -24.35 0.95 -6.47
N ARG A 182 -24.36 2.29 -6.49
CA ARG A 182 -23.82 3.08 -7.60
C ARG A 182 -22.32 2.82 -7.79
N ALA A 183 -21.54 2.90 -6.72
CA ALA A 183 -20.10 2.64 -6.75
C ALA A 183 -19.80 1.21 -7.20
N ALA A 184 -20.53 0.21 -6.68
CA ALA A 184 -20.40 -1.18 -7.10
C ALA A 184 -20.63 -1.37 -8.60
N ARG A 185 -21.63 -0.68 -9.19
CA ARG A 185 -21.88 -0.70 -10.63
C ARG A 185 -20.70 -0.15 -11.43
N VAL A 186 -20.10 0.95 -10.98
CA VAL A 186 -18.90 1.54 -11.63
C VAL A 186 -17.73 0.57 -11.57
N VAL A 187 -17.46 -0.01 -10.40
CA VAL A 187 -16.40 -1.00 -10.20
C VAL A 187 -16.59 -2.22 -11.11
N GLN A 188 -17.82 -2.74 -11.19
CA GLN A 188 -18.16 -3.86 -12.07
C GLN A 188 -17.89 -3.54 -13.54
N GLU A 189 -18.28 -2.35 -14.02
CA GLU A 189 -18.05 -1.95 -15.42
C GLU A 189 -16.58 -1.69 -15.74
N VAL A 190 -15.81 -1.11 -14.81
CA VAL A 190 -14.36 -0.93 -14.98
C VAL A 190 -13.66 -2.30 -15.06
N ALA A 191 -13.98 -3.22 -14.16
CA ALA A 191 -13.47 -4.58 -14.19
C ALA A 191 -13.86 -5.33 -15.47
N ARG A 192 -15.12 -5.18 -15.91
CA ARG A 192 -15.63 -5.78 -17.16
C ARG A 192 -14.87 -5.29 -18.39
N ARG A 193 -14.42 -4.03 -18.39
CA ARG A 193 -13.61 -3.43 -19.47
C ARG A 193 -12.10 -3.69 -19.30
N GLY A 194 -11.69 -4.52 -18.35
CA GLY A 194 -10.28 -4.83 -18.13
C GLY A 194 -9.47 -3.64 -17.61
N GLY A 195 -10.12 -2.70 -16.92
CA GLY A 195 -9.46 -1.56 -16.31
C GLY A 195 -8.67 -1.92 -15.07
N ILE A 196 -7.62 -1.15 -14.79
CA ILE A 196 -6.76 -1.31 -13.62
C ILE A 196 -7.44 -0.66 -12.41
N ILE A 197 -7.82 -1.47 -11.42
CA ILE A 197 -8.41 -1.01 -10.16
C ILE A 197 -7.33 -1.01 -9.07
N LEU A 198 -7.28 0.05 -8.26
CA LEU A 198 -6.36 0.19 -7.14
C LEU A 198 -7.13 0.44 -5.83
N PHE A 199 -6.98 -0.45 -4.86
CA PHE A 199 -7.48 -0.26 -3.50
C PHE A 199 -6.43 0.44 -2.64
N VAL A 200 -6.79 1.52 -1.97
CA VAL A 200 -5.91 2.29 -1.09
C VAL A 200 -6.53 2.34 0.29
N GLY A 201 -5.82 1.80 1.29
CA GLY A 201 -6.24 1.86 2.68
C GLY A 201 -5.06 1.84 3.63
N THR A 202 -4.72 3.00 4.20
CA THR A 202 -3.45 3.21 4.93
C THR A 202 -3.60 3.14 6.45
N LYS A 203 -4.82 2.97 6.96
CA LYS A 203 -5.09 2.74 8.38
C LYS A 203 -4.53 1.38 8.80
N LYS A 204 -3.98 1.29 10.03
CA LYS A 204 -3.34 0.07 10.54
C LYS A 204 -4.27 -1.16 10.54
N ASN A 205 -5.56 -0.94 10.83
CA ASN A 205 -6.56 -2.00 10.98
C ASN A 205 -7.24 -2.41 9.67
N THR A 206 -6.85 -1.84 8.53
CA THR A 206 -7.49 -2.10 7.23
C THR A 206 -6.62 -2.93 6.29
N LYS A 207 -5.40 -3.30 6.69
CA LYS A 207 -4.44 -4.02 5.84
C LYS A 207 -5.04 -5.31 5.25
N ASP A 208 -5.57 -6.18 6.10
CA ASP A 208 -6.07 -7.50 5.67
C ASP A 208 -7.31 -7.37 4.80
N VAL A 209 -8.16 -6.38 5.09
CA VAL A 209 -9.35 -6.04 4.29
C VAL A 209 -8.94 -5.60 2.89
N VAL A 210 -7.99 -4.67 2.80
CA VAL A 210 -7.51 -4.10 1.54
C VAL A 210 -6.87 -5.17 0.67
N VAL A 211 -5.97 -5.98 1.25
CA VAL A 211 -5.26 -7.05 0.54
C VAL A 211 -6.23 -8.11 0.03
N THR A 212 -7.09 -8.63 0.91
CA THR A 212 -8.07 -9.67 0.55
C THR A 212 -9.06 -9.17 -0.51
N SER A 213 -9.53 -7.92 -0.39
CA SER A 213 -10.43 -7.31 -1.37
C SER A 213 -9.78 -7.15 -2.74
N ALA A 214 -8.53 -6.69 -2.78
CA ALA A 214 -7.81 -6.52 -4.04
C ALA A 214 -7.51 -7.87 -4.71
N LEU A 215 -7.09 -8.88 -3.93
CA LEU A 215 -6.85 -10.22 -4.45
C LEU A 215 -8.13 -10.83 -5.04
N ARG A 216 -9.27 -10.70 -4.34
CA ARG A 216 -10.57 -11.17 -4.84
C ARG A 216 -10.99 -10.47 -6.15
N ALA A 217 -10.68 -9.19 -6.27
CA ALA A 217 -10.99 -8.37 -7.44
C ALA A 217 -10.00 -8.53 -8.60
N GLU A 218 -8.92 -9.31 -8.44
CA GLU A 218 -7.74 -9.33 -9.32
C GLU A 218 -7.16 -7.92 -9.57
N ALA A 219 -7.22 -7.08 -8.54
CA ALA A 219 -6.85 -5.67 -8.53
C ALA A 219 -5.56 -5.43 -7.74
N TYR A 220 -5.11 -4.18 -7.72
CA TYR A 220 -3.92 -3.75 -6.97
C TYR A 220 -4.31 -3.18 -5.62
N HIS A 221 -3.35 -3.15 -4.70
CA HIS A 221 -3.56 -2.57 -3.39
C HIS A 221 -2.36 -1.78 -2.89
N ILE A 222 -2.64 -0.80 -2.03
CA ILE A 222 -1.68 -0.08 -1.20
C ILE A 222 -2.23 -0.07 0.22
N PHE A 223 -1.50 -0.71 1.14
CA PHE A 223 -1.80 -0.70 2.58
C PHE A 223 -0.80 0.14 3.39
N SER A 224 0.34 0.48 2.79
CA SER A 224 1.35 1.37 3.37
C SER A 224 1.04 2.83 3.02
N ARG A 225 1.74 3.77 3.65
CA ARG A 225 1.63 5.20 3.33
C ARG A 225 1.83 5.43 1.82
N TRP A 226 0.92 6.20 1.21
CA TRP A 226 1.06 6.66 -0.17
C TRP A 226 2.34 7.48 -0.32
N ILE A 227 3.18 7.13 -1.30
CA ILE A 227 4.39 7.89 -1.62
C ILE A 227 3.97 9.05 -2.52
N PRO A 228 4.11 10.32 -2.08
CA PRO A 228 3.80 11.46 -2.92
C PRO A 228 4.59 11.43 -4.22
N GLY A 229 3.90 11.67 -5.33
CA GLY A 229 4.47 11.59 -6.67
C GLY A 229 4.32 10.22 -7.33
N SER A 230 3.66 9.23 -6.71
CA SER A 230 3.52 7.89 -7.31
C SER A 230 2.82 7.92 -8.68
N LEU A 231 1.94 8.88 -8.94
CA LEU A 231 1.32 9.07 -10.25
C LEU A 231 2.01 10.18 -11.05
N THR A 232 2.37 11.31 -10.42
CA THR A 232 2.94 12.48 -11.13
C THR A 232 4.41 12.31 -11.50
N ASN A 233 5.19 11.69 -10.62
CA ASN A 233 6.59 11.31 -10.80
C ASN A 233 6.75 9.78 -10.81
N GLY A 234 5.74 9.07 -11.31
CA GLY A 234 5.72 7.61 -11.30
C GLY A 234 6.91 6.99 -12.03
N GLN A 235 7.54 7.70 -12.98
CA GLN A 235 8.66 7.16 -13.75
C GLN A 235 9.88 6.95 -12.85
N GLN A 236 10.09 7.80 -11.86
CA GLN A 236 11.21 7.67 -10.92
C GLN A 236 10.87 6.68 -9.78
N ILE A 237 9.62 6.69 -9.31
CA ILE A 237 9.19 5.87 -8.16
C ILE A 237 8.95 4.42 -8.57
N LEU A 238 8.35 4.19 -9.74
CA LEU A 238 7.93 2.88 -10.25
C LEU A 238 8.87 2.34 -11.34
N ASP A 239 10.07 2.92 -11.50
CA ASP A 239 11.06 2.49 -12.50
C ASP A 239 11.35 0.98 -12.46
N ARG A 240 11.43 0.44 -11.23
CA ARG A 240 11.73 -0.98 -10.98
C ARG A 240 10.50 -1.90 -11.04
N ALA A 241 9.30 -1.36 -11.28
CA ALA A 241 8.09 -2.18 -11.34
C ALA A 241 8.05 -2.95 -12.67
N ASN A 242 7.71 -4.24 -12.61
CA ASN A 242 7.58 -5.07 -13.79
C ASN A 242 6.20 -4.88 -14.41
N ILE A 243 6.15 -4.66 -15.72
CA ILE A 243 4.91 -4.58 -16.49
C ILE A 243 4.79 -5.85 -17.30
N LYS A 244 3.61 -6.47 -17.28
CA LYS A 244 3.30 -7.63 -18.11
C LYS A 244 2.15 -7.31 -19.07
N VAL A 245 2.25 -7.87 -20.26
CA VAL A 245 1.22 -7.79 -21.29
C VAL A 245 0.42 -9.08 -21.26
N VAL A 246 -0.90 -8.97 -21.09
CA VAL A 246 -1.78 -10.13 -20.97
C VAL A 246 -2.83 -10.17 -22.09
N ASN A 247 -3.30 -11.36 -22.42
CA ASN A 247 -4.36 -11.59 -23.41
C ASN A 247 -5.77 -11.35 -22.81
N GLY A 248 -6.83 -11.70 -23.55
CA GLY A 248 -8.22 -11.54 -23.09
C GLY A 248 -8.57 -12.36 -21.83
N GLN A 249 -7.84 -13.44 -21.58
CA GLN A 249 -8.02 -14.38 -20.48
C GLN A 249 -7.01 -14.15 -19.33
N ASP A 250 -6.23 -13.07 -19.39
CA ASP A 250 -5.15 -12.73 -18.45
C ASP A 250 -3.90 -13.62 -18.50
N GLU A 251 -3.73 -14.39 -19.57
CA GLU A 251 -2.50 -15.14 -19.80
C GLU A 251 -1.41 -14.20 -20.31
N GLU A 252 -0.20 -14.35 -19.77
CA GLU A 252 0.94 -13.51 -20.09
C GLU A 252 1.49 -13.83 -21.49
N LEU A 253 1.73 -12.79 -22.27
CA LEU A 253 2.30 -12.88 -23.61
C LEU A 253 3.80 -12.58 -23.54
N SER A 254 4.60 -13.64 -23.33
CA SER A 254 6.06 -13.56 -23.20
C SER A 254 6.76 -12.90 -24.39
N GLN A 255 6.16 -12.95 -25.58
CA GLN A 255 6.69 -12.31 -26.79
C GLN A 255 6.89 -10.79 -26.68
N TYR A 256 6.24 -10.13 -25.70
CA TYR A 256 6.40 -8.68 -25.46
C TYR A 256 7.30 -8.36 -24.27
N ALA A 257 7.83 -9.37 -23.57
CA ALA A 257 8.66 -9.17 -22.39
C ALA A 257 9.97 -8.42 -22.73
N GLU A 258 10.67 -8.84 -23.79
CA GLU A 258 11.93 -8.20 -24.24
C GLU A 258 11.74 -6.74 -24.67
N ALA A 259 10.58 -6.41 -25.26
CA ALA A 259 10.25 -5.04 -25.66
C ALA A 259 10.01 -4.12 -24.44
N LEU A 260 9.56 -4.68 -23.31
CA LEU A 260 9.30 -3.94 -22.06
C LEU A 260 10.57 -3.74 -21.22
N GLU A 261 11.63 -4.52 -21.47
CA GLU A 261 12.91 -4.41 -20.77
C GLU A 261 13.82 -3.32 -21.36
N ASN A 262 13.77 -3.10 -22.67
CA ASN A 262 14.72 -2.22 -23.38
C ASN A 262 14.29 -0.75 -23.47
N GLU A 263 13.03 -0.43 -23.14
CA GLU A 263 12.46 0.90 -23.38
C GLU A 263 12.13 1.65 -22.08
N ASN A 264 12.25 2.98 -22.11
CA ASN A 264 11.82 3.86 -21.01
C ASN A 264 10.36 3.56 -20.66
N ARG A 265 10.15 2.82 -19.56
CA ARG A 265 8.84 2.28 -19.19
C ARG A 265 7.87 3.43 -18.94
N SER A 266 6.82 3.51 -19.76
CA SER A 266 5.69 4.40 -19.46
C SER A 266 4.93 3.82 -18.27
N VAL A 267 4.74 4.64 -17.24
CA VAL A 267 4.08 4.24 -16.00
C VAL A 267 2.61 3.95 -16.27
N LEU A 268 2.15 2.77 -15.88
CA LEU A 268 0.72 2.47 -15.91
C LEU A 268 0.03 3.23 -14.79
N ARG A 269 -1.03 3.94 -15.15
CA ARG A 269 -1.91 4.62 -14.20
C ARG A 269 -3.16 3.77 -13.97
N PRO A 270 -3.71 3.75 -12.74
CA PRO A 270 -4.97 3.08 -12.48
C PRO A 270 -6.11 3.77 -13.24
N ASP A 271 -7.09 2.98 -13.67
CA ASP A 271 -8.33 3.45 -14.29
C ASP A 271 -9.40 3.81 -13.25
N LEU A 272 -9.27 3.27 -12.04
CA LEU A 272 -10.16 3.53 -10.91
C LEU A 272 -9.39 3.36 -9.60
N VAL A 273 -9.50 4.33 -8.70
CA VAL A 273 -8.91 4.24 -7.36
C VAL A 273 -10.03 4.19 -6.32
N ILE A 274 -9.97 3.21 -5.42
CA ILE A 274 -10.90 3.04 -4.30
C ILE A 274 -10.14 3.37 -3.02
N VAL A 275 -10.45 4.51 -2.41
CA VAL A 275 -9.79 5.01 -1.20
C VAL A 275 -10.67 4.78 0.03
N LEU A 276 -10.24 3.91 0.94
CA LEU A 276 -11.00 3.55 2.13
C LEU A 276 -10.95 4.62 3.22
N ASN A 277 -9.88 5.44 3.23
CA ASN A 277 -9.68 6.49 4.21
C ASN A 277 -9.17 7.78 3.52
N PRO A 278 -10.09 8.62 2.98
CA PRO A 278 -9.74 9.82 2.21
C PRO A 278 -8.91 10.87 2.96
N VAL A 279 -9.17 11.06 4.26
CA VAL A 279 -8.54 12.11 5.08
C VAL A 279 -7.02 11.95 5.12
N GLU A 280 -6.53 10.73 5.38
CA GLU A 280 -5.10 10.48 5.46
C GLU A 280 -4.42 10.33 4.08
N ASN A 281 -5.21 10.30 2.99
CA ASN A 281 -4.73 10.08 1.63
C ASN A 281 -5.10 11.22 0.67
N GLU A 282 -5.18 12.46 1.15
CA GLU A 282 -5.49 13.64 0.33
C GLU A 282 -4.53 13.78 -0.87
N VAL A 283 -3.24 13.52 -0.67
CA VAL A 283 -2.22 13.58 -1.73
C VAL A 283 -2.54 12.60 -2.86
N CYS A 284 -2.99 11.39 -2.54
CA CYS A 284 -3.39 10.39 -3.53
C CYS A 284 -4.58 10.90 -4.36
N LEU A 285 -5.60 11.46 -3.69
CA LEU A 285 -6.78 12.01 -4.34
C LEU A 285 -6.44 13.22 -5.23
N HIS A 286 -5.53 14.08 -4.77
CA HIS A 286 -5.04 15.22 -5.54
C HIS A 286 -4.33 14.77 -6.83
N GLU A 287 -3.41 13.81 -6.73
CA GLU A 287 -2.73 13.24 -7.90
C GLU A 287 -3.71 12.56 -8.87
N CYS A 288 -4.73 11.86 -8.36
CA CYS A 288 -5.79 11.29 -9.20
C CYS A 288 -6.55 12.39 -9.97
N GLY A 289 -6.82 13.52 -9.31
CA GLY A 289 -7.46 14.69 -9.93
C GLY A 289 -6.66 15.28 -11.09
N ILE A 290 -5.33 15.38 -10.95
CA ILE A 290 -4.42 15.88 -12.01
C ILE A 290 -4.49 15.02 -13.28
N TYR A 291 -4.63 13.70 -13.12
CA TYR A 291 -4.70 12.76 -14.24
C TYR A 291 -6.14 12.37 -14.64
N ASN A 292 -7.15 13.05 -14.10
CA ASN A 292 -8.56 12.74 -14.34
C ASN A 292 -8.93 11.27 -14.08
N ILE A 293 -8.28 10.64 -13.09
CA ILE A 293 -8.58 9.27 -12.68
C ILE A 293 -9.81 9.30 -11.77
N PRO A 294 -10.89 8.56 -12.09
CA PRO A 294 -12.07 8.53 -11.23
C PRO A 294 -11.74 7.85 -9.90
N THR A 295 -12.30 8.40 -8.82
CA THR A 295 -12.08 7.91 -7.46
C THR A 295 -13.39 7.55 -6.78
N ILE A 296 -13.38 6.45 -6.04
CA ILE A 296 -14.43 6.06 -5.09
C ILE A 296 -13.84 6.20 -3.70
N GLY A 297 -14.57 6.75 -2.74
CA GLY A 297 -14.09 6.77 -1.36
C GLY A 297 -15.18 6.76 -0.31
N ILE A 298 -14.84 6.25 0.87
CA ILE A 298 -15.72 6.26 2.04
C ILE A 298 -15.66 7.67 2.64
N VAL A 299 -16.80 8.37 2.64
CA VAL A 299 -16.89 9.76 3.07
C VAL A 299 -17.60 9.80 4.42
N ASP A 300 -16.84 10.04 5.48
CA ASP A 300 -17.39 10.32 6.80
C ASP A 300 -17.79 11.81 6.94
N THR A 301 -18.41 12.19 8.05
CA THR A 301 -19.01 13.50 8.31
C THR A 301 -18.00 14.64 8.37
N ASN A 302 -16.73 14.35 8.64
CA ASN A 302 -15.63 15.32 8.61
C ASN A 302 -14.99 15.48 7.22
N VAL A 303 -15.35 14.64 6.24
CA VAL A 303 -14.71 14.62 4.92
C VAL A 303 -15.47 15.52 3.94
N ASN A 304 -14.74 16.21 3.06
CA ASN A 304 -15.36 16.90 1.94
C ASN A 304 -15.75 15.90 0.83
N PRO A 305 -17.05 15.73 0.52
CA PRO A 305 -17.48 14.78 -0.51
C PRO A 305 -17.01 15.15 -1.92
N ALA A 306 -16.59 16.39 -2.16
CA ALA A 306 -16.07 16.84 -3.45
C ALA A 306 -14.68 16.29 -3.80
N TRP A 307 -13.96 15.68 -2.84
CA TRP A 307 -12.63 15.11 -3.08
C TRP A 307 -12.66 13.82 -3.91
N VAL A 308 -13.82 13.15 -3.99
CA VAL A 308 -13.98 11.88 -4.70
C VAL A 308 -15.06 11.97 -5.77
N THR A 309 -14.89 11.24 -6.86
CA THR A 309 -15.88 11.21 -7.95
C THR A 309 -17.17 10.52 -7.52
N TYR A 310 -17.05 9.42 -6.77
CA TYR A 310 -18.16 8.60 -6.29
C TYR A 310 -18.06 8.42 -4.77
N PRO A 311 -18.64 9.33 -3.98
CA PRO A 311 -18.60 9.22 -2.52
C PRO A 311 -19.48 8.07 -2.03
N ILE A 312 -19.06 7.36 -1.00
CA ILE A 312 -19.90 6.40 -0.27
C ILE A 312 -20.01 6.92 1.16
N PRO A 313 -21.14 7.56 1.53
CA PRO A 313 -21.30 8.06 2.89
C PRO A 313 -21.25 6.92 3.90
N GLY A 314 -20.35 6.96 4.86
CA GLY A 314 -20.22 5.90 5.85
C GLY A 314 -19.05 6.08 6.79
N ASN A 315 -19.05 5.28 7.86
CA ASN A 315 -17.98 5.23 8.85
C ASN A 315 -16.69 4.62 8.26
N ASP A 316 -15.61 5.40 8.22
CA ASP A 316 -14.28 4.94 7.78
C ASP A 316 -13.34 4.57 8.94
N ASP A 317 -13.76 4.77 10.19
CA ASP A 317 -13.02 4.40 11.41
C ASP A 317 -13.32 2.97 11.87
N SER A 318 -14.54 2.48 11.64
CA SER A 318 -14.90 1.11 12.00
C SER A 318 -14.33 0.10 10.99
N PRO A 319 -13.47 -0.84 11.42
CA PRO A 319 -12.95 -1.87 10.53
C PRO A 319 -14.06 -2.76 9.96
N ARG A 320 -15.20 -2.89 10.66
CA ARG A 320 -16.36 -3.66 10.18
C ARG A 320 -17.05 -2.97 9.00
N SER A 321 -17.25 -1.65 9.11
CA SER A 321 -17.83 -0.83 8.04
C SER A 321 -16.93 -0.87 6.79
N VAL A 322 -15.63 -0.63 6.98
CA VAL A 322 -14.65 -0.68 5.90
C VAL A 322 -14.57 -2.06 5.26
N ALA A 323 -14.58 -3.14 6.05
CA ALA A 323 -14.61 -4.51 5.56
C ALA A 323 -15.84 -4.80 4.70
N LEU A 324 -17.02 -4.40 5.15
CA LEU A 324 -18.26 -4.59 4.40
C LEU A 324 -18.23 -3.84 3.07
N ILE A 325 -17.91 -2.54 3.10
CA ILE A 325 -17.90 -1.70 1.88
C ILE A 325 -16.84 -2.22 0.90
N SER A 326 -15.61 -2.41 1.34
CA SER A 326 -14.51 -2.92 0.50
C SER A 326 -14.83 -4.31 -0.05
N GLY A 327 -15.40 -5.18 0.79
CA GLY A 327 -15.83 -6.52 0.41
C GLY A 327 -16.89 -6.50 -0.70
N VAL A 328 -17.93 -5.69 -0.55
CA VAL A 328 -19.01 -5.53 -1.55
C VAL A 328 -18.45 -5.01 -2.88
N LEU A 329 -17.56 -4.01 -2.84
CA LEU A 329 -16.90 -3.50 -4.05
C LEU A 329 -16.01 -4.57 -4.71
N SER A 330 -15.31 -5.39 -3.92
CA SER A 330 -14.49 -6.48 -4.44
C SER A 330 -15.31 -7.58 -5.11
N LYS A 331 -16.50 -7.92 -4.58
CA LYS A 331 -17.44 -8.86 -5.22
C LYS A 331 -17.99 -8.30 -6.53
N ALA A 332 -18.28 -6.99 -6.58
CA ALA A 332 -18.70 -6.33 -7.81
C ALA A 332 -17.59 -6.38 -8.90
N ALA A 333 -16.34 -6.15 -8.51
CA ALA A 333 -15.18 -6.29 -9.40
C ALA A 333 -15.03 -7.73 -9.90
N GLN A 334 -15.08 -8.71 -8.98
CA GLN A 334 -14.98 -10.14 -9.30
C GLN A 334 -16.02 -10.56 -10.34
N GLU A 335 -17.28 -10.12 -10.17
CA GLU A 335 -18.34 -10.37 -11.13
C GLU A 335 -18.07 -9.71 -12.49
N GLY A 336 -17.56 -8.48 -12.49
CA GLY A 336 -17.12 -7.81 -13.73
C GLY A 336 -16.00 -8.57 -14.45
N GLN A 337 -15.02 -9.09 -13.71
CA GLN A 337 -13.95 -9.92 -14.26
C GLN A 337 -14.47 -11.24 -14.84
N ARG A 338 -15.41 -11.91 -14.14
CA ARG A 338 -16.06 -13.14 -14.63
C ARG A 338 -16.74 -12.90 -15.97
N LEU A 339 -17.57 -11.85 -16.07
CA LEU A 339 -18.25 -11.47 -17.31
C LEU A 339 -17.28 -11.13 -18.44
N ARG A 340 -16.16 -10.48 -18.13
CA ARG A 340 -15.09 -10.21 -19.12
C ARG A 340 -14.49 -11.51 -19.65
N LYS A 341 -14.12 -12.45 -18.77
CA LYS A 341 -13.51 -13.73 -19.14
C LYS A 341 -14.47 -14.59 -19.97
N GLU A 342 -15.76 -14.61 -19.63
CA GLU A 342 -16.79 -15.29 -20.42
C GLU A 342 -16.96 -14.69 -21.82
N ALA A 343 -16.99 -13.36 -21.92
CA ALA A 343 -17.03 -12.69 -23.23
C ALA A 343 -15.77 -12.99 -24.06
N ALA A 344 -14.59 -13.03 -23.42
CA ALA A 344 -13.34 -13.37 -24.08
C ALA A 344 -13.32 -14.81 -24.60
N GLN A 345 -13.87 -15.78 -23.86
CA GLN A 345 -14.04 -17.16 -24.33
C GLN A 345 -14.95 -17.25 -25.57
N GLN A 346 -15.93 -16.36 -25.69
CA GLN A 346 -16.79 -16.23 -26.88
C GLN A 346 -16.13 -15.43 -28.02
N GLY A 347 -14.84 -15.09 -27.91
CA GLY A 347 -14.10 -14.29 -28.88
C GLY A 347 -14.47 -12.80 -28.90
N LYS A 348 -15.24 -12.31 -27.92
CA LYS A 348 -15.67 -10.91 -27.82
C LYS A 348 -14.85 -10.16 -26.77
N LEU A 349 -13.99 -9.26 -27.24
CA LEU A 349 -13.29 -8.33 -26.34
C LEU A 349 -14.25 -7.22 -25.89
N THR A 350 -14.38 -7.04 -24.58
CA THR A 350 -15.21 -5.99 -23.95
C THR A 350 -14.53 -4.62 -23.92
N TYR A 351 -13.30 -4.54 -24.41
CA TYR A 351 -12.45 -3.35 -24.39
C TYR A 351 -11.72 -3.21 -25.74
N PRO A 352 -11.44 -1.97 -26.16
CA PRO A 352 -10.73 -1.73 -27.41
C PRO A 352 -9.28 -2.24 -27.29
N ALA A 353 -8.89 -3.14 -28.20
CA ALA A 353 -7.49 -3.58 -28.31
C ALA A 353 -6.53 -2.42 -28.66
N GLN A 354 -7.08 -1.29 -29.12
CA GLN A 354 -6.36 -0.09 -29.50
C GLN A 354 -5.51 0.47 -28.35
N ARG A 355 -5.98 0.42 -27.10
CA ARG A 355 -5.22 0.94 -25.95
C ARG A 355 -3.85 0.28 -25.78
N ALA A 356 -3.77 -1.03 -26.01
CA ALA A 356 -2.51 -1.76 -25.97
C ALA A 356 -1.63 -1.45 -27.19
N LYS A 357 -2.24 -1.28 -28.37
CA LYS A 357 -1.51 -0.87 -29.59
C LYS A 357 -0.92 0.54 -29.44
N ASP A 358 -1.71 1.49 -28.93
CA ASP A 358 -1.29 2.87 -28.70
C ASP A 358 -0.18 2.92 -27.65
N PHE A 359 -0.27 2.11 -26.57
CA PHE A 359 0.80 2.00 -25.59
C PHE A 359 2.09 1.43 -26.20
N LEU A 360 1.99 0.34 -26.98
CA LEU A 360 3.15 -0.24 -27.68
C LEU A 360 3.73 0.72 -28.73
N GLN A 361 2.90 1.52 -29.41
CA GLN A 361 3.35 2.55 -30.34
C GLN A 361 4.05 3.71 -29.63
N GLN A 362 3.50 4.20 -28.51
CA GLN A 362 4.16 5.23 -27.70
C GLN A 362 5.53 4.78 -27.20
N LEU A 363 5.61 3.53 -26.74
CA LEU A 363 6.85 2.85 -26.38
C LEU A 363 7.86 2.88 -27.55
N SER A 364 7.48 2.40 -28.74
CA SER A 364 8.35 2.41 -29.92
C SER A 364 8.76 3.82 -30.41
N LEU A 365 7.90 4.83 -30.25
CA LEU A 365 8.17 6.22 -30.65
C LEU A 365 9.21 6.87 -29.73
N ILE A 366 9.16 6.57 -28.43
CA ILE A 366 10.16 7.02 -27.45
C ILE A 366 11.53 6.43 -27.77
N ALA A 367 11.59 5.17 -28.22
CA ALA A 367 12.83 4.55 -28.69
C ALA A 367 13.40 5.27 -29.93
N GLY A 368 12.56 5.52 -30.95
CA GLY A 368 12.99 6.19 -32.19
C GLY A 368 13.48 7.63 -32.01
N ILE A 369 12.95 8.38 -31.05
CA ILE A 369 13.42 9.76 -30.75
C ILE A 369 14.85 9.75 -30.15
N LYS A 370 15.21 8.72 -29.39
CA LYS A 370 16.56 8.59 -28.81
C LYS A 370 17.61 8.20 -29.84
N ASP A 371 17.29 7.36 -30.84
CA ASP A 371 18.22 7.04 -31.93
C ASP A 371 18.61 8.29 -32.74
N VAL A 372 17.67 9.23 -32.91
CA VAL A 372 17.93 10.52 -33.57
C VAL A 372 18.77 11.45 -32.71
N GLN A 373 18.68 11.38 -31.38
CA GLN A 373 19.53 12.18 -30.46
C GLN A 373 20.91 11.55 -30.21
N GLY A 374 21.03 10.22 -30.27
CA GLY A 374 22.29 9.48 -30.17
C GLY A 374 23.16 9.53 -31.44
N GLY A 375 22.56 9.84 -32.61
CA GLY A 375 23.25 9.91 -33.90
C GLY A 375 24.04 11.21 -34.17
N ARG A 376 24.21 12.10 -33.19
CA ARG A 376 24.85 13.41 -33.36
C ARG A 376 26.21 13.56 -32.66
N GLN A 377 27.05 12.52 -32.69
CA GLN A 377 28.50 12.69 -32.48
C GLN A 377 29.32 11.83 -33.45
N GLY A 378 30.18 12.49 -34.23
CA GLY A 378 31.43 11.88 -34.70
C GLY A 378 31.50 11.37 -36.14
N GLY A 379 31.15 12.19 -37.14
CA GLY A 379 31.33 11.84 -38.56
C GLY A 379 31.92 12.96 -39.42
N ARG A 380 33.07 13.53 -39.03
CA ARG A 380 33.90 14.32 -39.97
C ARG A 380 35.01 13.42 -40.49
N SER A 381 34.81 12.87 -41.68
CA SER A 381 35.89 12.30 -42.49
C SER A 381 35.94 12.97 -43.86
N ARG A 382 37.17 13.18 -44.31
CA ARG A 382 37.68 13.48 -45.66
C ARG A 382 37.68 14.93 -46.17
N GLY A 383 38.90 15.32 -46.54
CA GLY A 383 39.24 16.46 -47.38
C GLY A 383 40.75 16.62 -47.53
N GLU A 384 41.46 15.53 -47.82
CA GLU A 384 42.84 15.54 -48.31
C GLU A 384 42.82 16.20 -49.70
N LYS A 385 43.58 17.28 -49.87
CA LYS A 385 43.84 17.91 -51.17
C LYS A 385 45.32 18.21 -51.27
N ASP A 386 45.92 17.53 -52.24
CA ASP A 386 47.23 17.78 -52.83
C ASP A 386 47.46 19.26 -53.13
N LYS A 387 48.71 19.68 -52.95
CA LYS A 387 49.30 20.83 -53.64
C LYS A 387 50.73 20.49 -54.01
N ASP A 388 50.88 20.10 -55.28
CA ASP A 388 52.03 20.45 -56.10
C ASP A 388 51.87 21.93 -56.56
N ASP A 389 53.03 22.57 -56.76
CA ASP A 389 53.33 23.91 -57.30
C ASP A 389 53.07 25.18 -56.45
#